data_AF-A0AAU4KY66-F1
#
_entry.id   AF-A0AAU4KY66-F1
#
_cell.length_a   1.000
_cell.length_b   1.000
_cell.length_c   1.000
_cell.angle_alpha   90.00
_cell.angle_beta   90.00
_cell.angle_gamma   90.00
#
_symmetry.space_group_name_H-M   'P 1'
#
loop_
_entity.id
_entity.type
_entity.pdbx_description
1 polymer ?
#
loop_
_entity_poly.entity_id
_entity_poly.type
_entity_poly.pdbx_seq_one_letter_code
_entity_poly.pdbx_strand_id
1 'polypeptide(L)'
;MLLVLALVSMGDRGDPLAAQAAAARPSTSSASPSAKPSPEPSPTPSGPRSVERKPVKIRVAAAAGDTARMVKQLRAATARYKGRTAAFVLTFGQDPEPGAGQAYASRINASLRKARPHMFTDTTTRDFWNGGAPGTADLEIYFYTR
;
A
#
# COMPACT_ATOMS: atom_id res chain seq x y z
N MET A 1 34.94 -21.91 -6.97
CA MET A 1 34.15 -20.77 -6.45
C MET A 1 33.13 -21.32 -5.48
N LEU A 2 33.14 -20.88 -4.21
CA LEU A 2 32.16 -21.31 -3.19
C LEU A 2 30.93 -20.39 -3.23
N LEU A 3 29.74 -20.97 -3.25
CA LEU A 3 28.47 -20.29 -2.97
C LEU A 3 28.11 -20.50 -1.49
N VAL A 4 28.02 -19.42 -0.73
CA VAL A 4 27.57 -19.44 0.67
C VAL A 4 26.10 -19.02 0.71
N LEU A 5 25.24 -19.92 1.18
CA LEU A 5 23.82 -19.66 1.38
C LEU A 5 23.60 -19.22 2.85
N ALA A 6 23.21 -17.97 3.08
CA ALA A 6 22.84 -17.48 4.41
C ALA A 6 21.33 -17.56 4.59
N LEU A 7 20.87 -18.48 5.43
CA LEU A 7 19.47 -18.60 5.85
C LEU A 7 19.29 -17.84 7.17
N VAL A 8 18.48 -16.77 7.17
CA VAL A 8 18.15 -16.02 8.39
C VAL A 8 16.72 -16.36 8.79
N SER A 9 16.54 -17.04 9.92
CA SER A 9 15.23 -17.23 10.56
C SER A 9 15.04 -16.17 11.65
N MET A 10 13.96 -15.40 11.58
CA MET A 10 13.47 -14.64 12.74
C MET A 10 12.40 -15.47 13.43
N GLY A 11 12.73 -16.03 14.59
CA GLY A 11 11.77 -16.63 15.50
C GLY A 11 11.11 -15.53 16.34
N ASP A 12 9.79 -15.42 16.25
CA ASP A 12 8.99 -14.63 17.17
C ASP A 12 8.63 -15.52 18.37
N ARG A 13 9.27 -15.27 19.52
CA ARG A 13 8.91 -15.93 20.79
C ARG A 13 7.70 -15.20 21.36
N GLY A 14 6.51 -15.80 21.18
CA GLY A 14 5.31 -15.41 21.90
C GLY A 14 5.52 -15.51 23.41
N ASP A 15 5.15 -14.45 24.11
CA ASP A 15 5.26 -14.28 25.56
C ASP A 15 4.35 -15.28 26.32
N PRO A 16 4.89 -16.19 27.16
CA PRO A 16 4.11 -17.23 27.83
C PRO A 16 3.19 -16.72 28.97
N LEU A 17 3.20 -15.43 29.27
CA LEU A 17 2.42 -14.86 30.38
C LEU A 17 0.93 -14.67 30.08
N ALA A 18 0.49 -14.76 28.82
CA ALA A 18 -0.93 -14.69 28.45
C ALA A 18 -1.74 -15.93 28.85
N ALA A 19 -1.08 -17.07 29.14
CA ALA A 19 -1.75 -18.34 29.41
C ALA A 19 -2.22 -18.53 30.87
N GLN A 20 -1.76 -17.71 31.81
CA GLN A 20 -2.01 -17.91 33.25
C GLN A 20 -3.23 -17.17 33.81
N ALA A 21 -3.84 -16.26 33.05
CA ALA A 21 -5.05 -15.56 33.48
C ALA A 21 -6.35 -16.36 33.28
N ALA A 22 -6.29 -17.57 32.71
CA ALA A 22 -7.46 -18.40 32.43
C ALA A 22 -7.88 -19.31 33.62
N ALA A 23 -7.17 -19.29 34.74
CA ALA A 23 -7.42 -20.16 35.89
C ALA A 23 -8.02 -19.41 37.09
N ALA A 24 -9.29 -19.00 37.01
CA ALA A 24 -10.15 -18.78 38.18
C ALA A 24 -11.64 -18.63 37.79
N ARG A 25 -12.45 -19.65 38.04
CA ARG A 25 -13.92 -19.59 38.30
C ARG A 25 -14.13 -20.24 39.68
N PRO A 26 -15.26 -20.08 40.43
CA PRO A 26 -16.64 -19.73 40.01
C PRO A 26 -17.34 -18.70 40.96
N SER A 27 -18.53 -18.12 40.67
CA SER A 27 -19.86 -18.62 41.09
C SER A 27 -20.99 -17.61 40.78
N THR A 28 -22.22 -18.10 40.79
CA THR A 28 -23.54 -17.55 40.41
C THR A 28 -24.09 -16.39 41.25
N SER A 29 -24.86 -15.46 40.65
CA SER A 29 -26.10 -14.85 41.21
C SER A 29 -26.82 -13.88 40.26
N SER A 30 -28.11 -13.68 40.52
CA SER A 30 -29.23 -13.23 39.67
C SER A 30 -29.35 -11.73 39.36
N ALA A 31 -30.08 -11.46 38.26
CA ALA A 31 -31.03 -10.35 37.95
C ALA A 31 -30.55 -8.87 37.88
N SER A 32 -30.73 -8.25 36.69
CA SER A 32 -31.50 -7.00 36.44
C SER A 32 -31.29 -6.53 34.97
N PRO A 33 -32.29 -6.02 34.21
CA PRO A 33 -32.13 -5.66 32.80
C PRO A 33 -31.38 -4.33 32.67
N SER A 34 -30.08 -4.42 32.41
CA SER A 34 -29.21 -3.24 32.27
C SER A 34 -29.11 -2.77 30.82
N ALA A 35 -29.01 -1.46 30.68
CA ALA A 35 -29.20 -0.67 29.48
C ALA A 35 -28.35 -1.10 28.27
N LYS A 36 -28.90 -0.82 27.07
CA LYS A 36 -28.27 -0.99 25.77
C LYS A 36 -26.84 -0.41 25.78
N PRO A 37 -25.79 -1.18 25.46
CA PRO A 37 -24.42 -0.65 25.45
C PRO A 37 -24.30 0.43 24.38
N SER A 38 -23.86 1.61 24.81
CA SER A 38 -23.44 2.69 23.92
C SER A 38 -22.27 2.19 23.05
N PRO A 39 -22.23 2.50 21.73
CA PRO A 39 -21.11 2.09 20.89
C PRO A 39 -19.83 2.72 21.43
N GLU A 40 -18.88 1.87 21.81
CA GLU A 40 -17.56 2.25 22.26
C GLU A 40 -16.84 3.01 21.13
N PRO A 41 -16.24 4.18 21.40
CA PRO A 41 -15.53 4.93 20.37
C PRO A 41 -14.37 4.07 19.85
N SER A 42 -14.29 3.91 18.53
CA SER A 42 -13.17 3.18 17.90
C SER A 42 -11.83 3.78 18.36
N PRO A 43 -10.85 2.96 18.75
CA PRO A 43 -9.56 3.44 19.20
C PRO A 43 -8.93 4.28 18.09
N THR A 44 -8.52 5.51 18.44
CA THR A 44 -7.74 6.33 17.53
C THR A 44 -6.36 5.70 17.40
N PRO A 45 -5.85 5.44 16.18
CA PRO A 45 -4.53 4.86 16.00
C PRO A 45 -3.47 5.71 16.73
N SER A 46 -2.76 5.10 17.68
CA SER A 46 -1.63 5.72 18.38
C SER A 46 -0.33 5.22 17.76
N GLY A 47 0.56 6.14 17.38
CA GLY A 47 1.87 5.83 16.80
C GLY A 47 2.14 6.49 15.44
N PRO A 48 3.33 6.28 14.86
CA PRO A 48 3.69 6.81 13.55
C PRO A 48 2.73 6.35 12.46
N ARG A 49 2.49 7.21 11.47
CA ARG A 49 1.60 6.91 10.34
C ARG A 49 2.07 5.64 9.62
N SER A 50 1.25 4.60 9.68
CA SER A 50 1.57 3.29 9.10
C SER A 50 1.13 3.18 7.64
N VAL A 51 1.61 2.15 6.94
CA VAL A 51 1.31 1.90 5.52
C VAL A 51 0.54 0.59 5.36
N GLU A 52 -0.49 0.60 4.51
CA GLU A 52 -1.24 -0.61 4.18
C GLU A 52 -0.35 -1.64 3.49
N ARG A 53 -0.43 -2.90 3.92
CA ARG A 53 0.39 -3.99 3.34
C ARG A 53 0.01 -4.34 1.90
N LYS A 54 -1.25 -4.17 1.53
CA LYS A 54 -1.78 -4.58 0.23
C LYS A 54 -1.82 -3.37 -0.72
N PRO A 55 -1.06 -3.39 -1.83
CA PRO A 55 -1.12 -2.29 -2.78
C PRO A 55 -2.42 -2.29 -3.57
N VAL A 56 -2.78 -1.11 -4.04
CA VAL A 56 -3.68 -0.95 -5.16
C VAL A 56 -2.88 -1.12 -6.44
N LYS A 57 -3.21 -2.13 -7.24
CA LYS A 57 -2.60 -2.36 -8.55
C LYS A 57 -3.41 -1.70 -9.64
N ILE A 58 -2.76 -0.91 -10.51
CA ILE A 58 -3.38 -0.30 -11.69
C ILE A 58 -2.46 -0.43 -12.90
N ARG A 59 -3.04 -0.44 -14.10
CA ARG A 59 -2.29 -0.42 -15.36
C ARG A 59 -2.58 0.87 -16.11
N VAL A 60 -1.53 1.47 -16.69
CA VAL A 60 -1.61 2.65 -17.55
C VAL A 60 -1.06 2.29 -18.93
N ALA A 61 -1.80 2.62 -19.98
CA ALA A 61 -1.47 2.37 -21.39
C ALA A 61 -1.54 3.68 -22.20
N ALA A 62 -0.39 4.28 -22.45
CA ALA A 62 -0.24 5.53 -23.16
C ALA A 62 1.08 5.55 -23.95
N ALA A 63 1.09 6.18 -25.12
CA ALA A 63 2.33 6.35 -25.86
C ALA A 63 3.33 7.18 -25.04
N ALA A 64 4.63 6.88 -25.17
CA ALA A 64 5.68 7.70 -24.58
C ALA A 64 5.57 9.13 -25.14
N GLY A 65 5.30 10.11 -24.26
CA GLY A 65 5.06 11.50 -24.64
C GLY A 65 3.59 11.95 -24.58
N ASP A 66 2.63 11.02 -24.56
CA ASP A 66 1.20 11.36 -24.38
C ASP A 66 0.87 11.54 -22.89
N THR A 67 1.43 12.61 -22.30
CA THR A 67 1.21 12.95 -20.89
C THR A 67 -0.27 13.21 -20.58
N ALA A 68 -1.03 13.76 -21.53
CA ALA A 68 -2.45 14.02 -21.34
C ALA A 68 -3.23 12.71 -21.11
N ARG A 69 -2.95 11.67 -21.91
CA ARG A 69 -3.55 10.34 -21.73
C ARG A 69 -3.06 9.65 -20.47
N MET A 70 -1.77 9.75 -20.12
CA MET A 70 -1.24 9.24 -18.85
C MET A 70 -2.02 9.81 -17.66
N VAL A 71 -2.14 11.14 -17.61
CA VAL A 71 -2.86 11.85 -16.55
C VAL A 71 -4.34 11.48 -16.52
N LYS A 72 -5.00 11.37 -17.70
CA LYS A 72 -6.40 10.96 -17.80
C LYS A 72 -6.62 9.57 -17.20
N GLN A 73 -5.77 8.60 -17.56
CA GLN A 73 -5.89 7.23 -17.05
C GLN A 73 -5.58 7.14 -15.57
N LEU A 74 -4.53 7.80 -15.09
CA LEU A 74 -4.22 7.88 -13.66
C LEU A 74 -5.38 8.46 -12.86
N ARG A 75 -6.03 9.53 -13.33
CA ARG A 75 -7.23 10.09 -12.69
C ARG A 75 -8.36 9.09 -12.61
N ALA A 76 -8.66 8.41 -13.71
CA ALA A 76 -9.74 7.44 -13.77
C ALA A 76 -9.47 6.26 -12.83
N ALA A 77 -8.29 5.65 -12.92
CA ALA A 77 -7.89 4.49 -12.12
C ALA A 77 -7.84 4.77 -10.61
N THR A 78 -7.56 6.02 -10.22
CA THR A 78 -7.47 6.44 -8.81
C THR A 78 -8.74 7.08 -8.26
N ALA A 79 -9.80 7.26 -9.07
CA ALA A 79 -10.99 8.03 -8.70
C ALA A 79 -11.67 7.51 -7.42
N ARG A 80 -11.79 6.18 -7.29
CA ARG A 80 -12.40 5.52 -6.11
C ARG A 80 -11.60 5.67 -4.81
N TYR A 81 -10.37 6.17 -4.87
CA TYR A 81 -9.49 6.34 -3.71
C TYR A 81 -9.38 7.79 -3.25
N LYS A 82 -10.29 8.67 -3.71
CA LYS A 82 -10.35 10.06 -3.28
C LYS A 82 -10.33 10.17 -1.75
N GLY A 83 -9.55 11.12 -1.23
CA GLY A 83 -9.37 11.35 0.20
C GLY A 83 -8.29 10.48 0.86
N ARG A 84 -7.67 9.54 0.13
CA ARG A 84 -6.52 8.77 0.62
C ARG A 84 -5.21 9.43 0.17
N THR A 85 -4.17 9.26 0.97
CA THR A 85 -2.80 9.73 0.68
C THR A 85 -1.91 8.53 0.39
N ALA A 86 -1.23 8.53 -0.75
CA ALA A 86 -0.27 7.48 -1.10
C ALA A 86 1.04 7.69 -0.34
N ALA A 87 1.55 6.64 0.28
CA ALA A 87 2.85 6.62 0.96
C ALA A 87 3.98 6.42 -0.06
N PHE A 88 3.87 5.37 -0.87
CA PHE A 88 4.80 5.15 -1.98
C PHE A 88 4.14 4.45 -3.17
N VAL A 89 4.75 4.63 -4.34
CA VAL A 89 4.33 4.03 -5.61
C VAL A 89 5.51 3.34 -6.25
N LEU A 90 5.33 2.07 -6.59
CA LEU A 90 6.26 1.31 -7.41
C LEU A 90 5.70 1.27 -8.83
N THR A 91 6.49 1.70 -9.81
CA THR A 91 6.05 1.78 -11.21
C THR A 91 6.95 0.93 -12.08
N PHE A 92 6.34 0.01 -12.83
CA PHE A 92 7.01 -0.97 -13.67
C PHE A 92 6.72 -0.65 -15.13
N GLY A 93 7.63 0.09 -15.76
CA GLY A 93 7.50 0.46 -17.16
C GLY A 93 7.88 -0.69 -18.08
N GLN A 94 7.04 -0.91 -19.10
CA GLN A 94 7.22 -1.94 -20.11
C GLN A 94 8.01 -1.39 -21.28
N ASP A 95 9.07 -2.11 -21.65
CA ASP A 95 9.89 -1.89 -22.84
C ASP A 95 10.79 -3.12 -23.05
N PRO A 96 11.24 -3.45 -24.28
CA PRO A 96 12.26 -4.47 -24.47
C PRO A 96 13.60 -4.10 -23.81
N GLU A 97 13.93 -2.80 -23.77
CA GLU A 97 15.17 -2.27 -23.21
C GLU A 97 14.97 -1.76 -21.77
N PRO A 98 15.75 -2.22 -20.78
CA PRO A 98 15.60 -1.80 -19.39
C PRO A 98 15.59 -0.28 -19.17
N GLY A 99 16.52 0.44 -19.81
CA GLY A 99 16.64 1.89 -19.67
C GLY A 99 15.41 2.65 -20.17
N ALA A 100 14.83 2.20 -21.29
CA ALA A 100 13.63 2.80 -21.85
C ALA A 100 12.38 2.52 -20.98
N GLY A 101 12.26 1.32 -20.43
CA GLY A 101 11.20 0.97 -19.48
C GLY A 101 11.27 1.80 -18.19
N GLN A 102 12.46 1.95 -17.60
CA GLN A 102 12.65 2.82 -16.43
C GLN A 102 12.35 4.29 -16.75
N ALA A 103 12.77 4.78 -17.91
CA ALA A 103 12.44 6.14 -18.36
C ALA A 103 10.93 6.34 -18.54
N TYR A 104 10.22 5.32 -19.04
CA TYR A 104 8.77 5.35 -19.16
C TYR A 104 8.08 5.35 -17.77
N ALA A 105 8.56 4.53 -16.82
CA ALA A 105 8.10 4.54 -15.44
C ALA A 105 8.27 5.93 -14.78
N SER A 106 9.40 6.57 -15.01
CA SER A 106 9.68 7.92 -14.51
C SER A 106 8.70 8.97 -15.04
N ARG A 107 8.34 8.90 -16.33
CA ARG A 107 7.33 9.78 -16.95
C ARG A 107 5.93 9.58 -16.35
N ILE A 108 5.56 8.35 -16.03
CA ILE A 108 4.32 8.03 -15.32
C ILE A 108 4.35 8.65 -13.92
N ASN A 109 5.46 8.49 -13.19
CA ASN A 109 5.62 9.04 -11.85
C ASN A 109 5.55 10.58 -11.83
N ALA A 110 6.15 11.25 -12.81
CA ALA A 110 6.01 12.69 -13.01
C ALA A 110 4.56 13.15 -13.30
N SER A 111 3.69 12.24 -13.75
CA SER A 111 2.29 12.51 -14.06
C SER A 111 1.34 12.31 -12.87
N LEU A 112 1.78 11.64 -11.79
CA LEU A 112 0.95 11.34 -10.61
C LEU A 112 0.39 12.61 -9.97
N ARG A 113 1.23 13.59 -9.65
CA ARG A 113 0.79 14.85 -9.03
C ARG A 113 -0.12 15.68 -9.93
N LYS A 114 0.05 15.61 -11.25
CA LYS A 114 -0.85 16.24 -12.24
C LYS A 114 -2.21 15.55 -12.30
N ALA A 115 -2.27 14.26 -12.03
CA ALA A 115 -3.51 13.50 -11.96
C ALA A 115 -4.25 13.75 -10.65
N ARG A 116 -3.56 13.65 -9.50
CA ARG A 116 -4.16 13.79 -8.16
C ARG A 116 -3.17 14.48 -7.20
N PRO A 117 -3.14 15.82 -7.12
CA PRO A 117 -2.15 16.52 -6.31
C PRO A 117 -2.21 16.08 -4.84
N HIS A 118 -3.37 16.17 -4.19
CA HIS A 118 -3.53 15.81 -2.77
C HIS A 118 -3.21 14.34 -2.43
N MET A 119 -3.38 13.42 -3.38
CA MET A 119 -3.09 12.00 -3.16
C MET A 119 -1.59 11.72 -3.20
N PHE A 120 -0.85 12.46 -4.03
CA PHE A 120 0.54 12.16 -4.39
C PHE A 120 1.55 13.26 -4.00
N THR A 121 1.19 14.20 -3.10
CA THR A 121 2.05 15.33 -2.73
C THR A 121 3.43 14.89 -2.21
N ASP A 122 3.45 13.99 -1.23
CA ASP A 122 4.66 13.55 -0.51
C ASP A 122 4.97 12.06 -0.76
N THR A 123 4.46 11.53 -1.86
CA THR A 123 4.59 10.10 -2.18
C THR A 123 5.99 9.79 -2.67
N THR A 124 6.64 8.81 -2.04
CA THR A 124 7.92 8.27 -2.54
C THR A 124 7.67 7.44 -3.79
N THR A 125 8.45 7.64 -4.85
CA THR A 125 8.32 6.87 -6.09
C THR A 125 9.57 6.06 -6.39
N ARG A 126 9.39 4.94 -7.07
CA ARG A 126 10.46 4.09 -7.58
C ARG A 126 10.15 3.64 -9.01
N ASP A 127 11.19 3.68 -9.84
CA ASP A 127 11.13 3.39 -11.26
C ASP A 127 11.76 2.01 -11.51
N PHE A 128 10.96 1.07 -12.00
CA PHE A 128 11.39 -0.27 -12.36
C PHE A 128 11.11 -0.54 -13.84
N TRP A 129 11.89 -1.44 -14.39
CA TRP A 129 11.62 -2.06 -15.68
C TRP A 129 10.88 -3.39 -15.47
N ASN A 130 9.98 -3.71 -16.38
CA ASN A 130 9.39 -5.03 -16.52
C ASN A 130 9.28 -5.31 -18.02
N GLY A 131 10.01 -6.31 -18.53
CA GLY A 131 10.15 -6.54 -19.96
C GLY A 131 8.80 -6.72 -20.67
N GLY A 132 8.66 -6.13 -21.86
CA GLY A 132 7.44 -6.24 -22.66
C GLY A 132 7.35 -5.18 -23.75
N ALA A 133 6.18 -5.01 -24.35
CA ALA A 133 5.97 -4.01 -25.37
C ALA A 133 5.90 -2.58 -24.77
N PRO A 134 6.47 -1.57 -25.46
CA PRO A 134 6.48 -0.20 -24.97
C PRO A 134 5.07 0.40 -24.82
N GLY A 135 4.96 1.45 -24.02
CA GLY A 135 3.73 2.25 -23.89
C GLY A 135 2.75 1.73 -22.83
N THR A 136 3.20 0.85 -21.95
CA THR A 136 2.41 0.41 -20.80
C THR A 136 3.24 0.40 -19.52
N ALA A 137 2.58 0.62 -18.38
CA ALA A 137 3.19 0.48 -17.07
C ALA A 137 2.18 -0.08 -16.06
N ASP A 138 2.67 -0.93 -15.17
CA ASP A 138 1.93 -1.38 -14.00
C ASP A 138 2.38 -0.58 -12.78
N LEU A 139 1.44 -0.15 -11.94
CA LEU A 139 1.73 0.61 -10.73
C LEU A 139 1.17 -0.14 -9.52
N GLU A 140 1.96 -0.15 -8.44
CA GLU A 140 1.54 -0.58 -7.12
C GLU A 140 1.53 0.63 -6.18
N ILE A 141 0.34 1.04 -5.76
CA ILE A 141 0.13 2.21 -4.91
C ILE A 141 -0.15 1.74 -3.49
N TYR A 142 0.75 2.09 -2.57
CA TYR A 142 0.61 1.83 -1.15
C TYR A 142 0.09 3.08 -0.47
N PHE A 143 -1.02 2.96 0.25
CA PHE A 143 -1.62 4.08 0.97
C PHE A 143 -1.23 4.04 2.43
N TYR A 144 -1.20 5.20 3.07
CA TYR A 144 -1.19 5.25 4.52
C TYR A 144 -2.47 4.61 5.08
N THR A 145 -2.34 3.94 6.23
CA THR A 145 -3.50 3.47 6.99
C THR A 145 -4.33 4.66 7.46
N ARG A 146 -5.63 4.43 7.63
CA ARG A 146 -6.55 5.39 8.22
C ARG A 146 -6.45 5.40 9.73
#